data_AF-A0ABD0P045-F1
#
_entry.id   AF-A0ABD0P045-F1
#
_cell.length_a   1.000
_cell.length_b   1.000
_cell.length_c   1.000
_cell.angle_alpha   90.00
_cell.angle_beta   90.00
_cell.angle_gamma   90.00
#
_symmetry.space_group_name_H-M   'P 1'
#
loop_
_entity.id
_entity.type
_entity.pdbx_description
1 polymer ?
#
loop_
_entity_poly.entity_id
_entity_poly.type
_entity_poly.pdbx_seq_one_letter_code
_entity_poly.pdbx_strand_id
1 'polypeptide(L)' 'VKWTDMHRLADRVHLEELVKIGILRGNVEEMLKVHLGAVFMPHGLGHLLGIDVHDVGGYPE' A
#
# COMPACT_ATOMS: atom_id res chain seq x y z
N VAL A 1 11.85 7.55 7.71
CA VAL A 1 10.70 6.63 7.52
C VAL A 1 11.00 5.76 6.31
N LYS A 2 10.83 4.43 6.38
CA LYS A 2 11.05 3.58 5.20
C LYS A 2 9.85 3.68 4.25
N TRP A 3 10.10 3.77 2.94
CA TRP A 3 9.02 3.87 1.94
C TRP A 3 8.05 2.69 2.00
N THR A 4 8.56 1.49 2.26
CA THR A 4 7.74 0.27 2.43
C THR A 4 6.76 0.35 3.59
N ASP A 5 7.08 1.12 4.64
CA ASP A 5 6.19 1.26 5.80
C ASP A 5 5.01 2.17 5.45
N MET A 6 5.22 3.15 4.56
CA MET A 6 4.15 3.99 4.03
C MET A 6 3.21 3.22 3.12
N HIS A 7 3.73 2.32 2.28
CA HIS A 7 2.90 1.42 1.47
C HIS A 7 1.99 0.55 2.35
N ARG A 8 2.54 -0.06 3.41
CA ARG A 8 1.76 -0.86 4.38
C ARG A 8 0.75 -0.03 5.17
N LEU A 9 1.07 1.23 5.46
CA LEU A 9 0.13 2.16 6.08
C LEU A 9 -1.05 2.46 5.15
N ALA A 10 -0.79 2.72 3.87
CA ALA A 10 -1.85 2.93 2.89
C ALA A 10 -2.75 1.70 2.76
N ASP A 11 -2.17 0.49 2.68
CA ASP A 11 -2.93 -0.77 2.67
C ASP A 11 -3.85 -0.90 3.89
N ARG A 12 -3.32 -0.62 5.10
CA ARG A 12 -4.10 -0.65 6.33
C ARG A 12 -5.29 0.30 6.27
N VAL A 13 -5.06 1.56 5.89
CA VAL A 13 -6.13 2.57 5.82
C VAL A 13 -7.18 2.17 4.80
N HIS A 14 -6.78 1.65 3.63
CA HIS A 14 -7.73 1.11 2.65
C HIS A 14 -8.57 -0.01 3.25
N LEU A 15 -7.96 -1.00 3.91
CA LEU A 15 -8.69 -2.12 4.50
C LEU A 15 -9.63 -1.67 5.64
N GLU A 16 -9.21 -0.74 6.49
CA GLU A 16 -10.04 -0.15 7.56
C GLU A 16 -11.27 0.54 6.97
N GLU A 17 -11.09 1.38 5.95
CA GLU A 17 -12.21 2.09 5.33
C GLU A 17 -13.09 1.15 4.48
N LEU A 18 -12.52 0.14 3.82
CA LEU A 18 -13.27 -0.89 3.10
C LEU A 18 -14.15 -1.75 4.04
N VAL A 19 -13.68 -2.00 5.28
CA VAL A 19 -14.50 -2.62 6.33
C VAL A 19 -15.61 -1.67 6.77
N LYS A 20 -15.28 -0.39 7.01
CA LYS A 20 -16.24 0.63 7.45
C LYS A 20 -17.37 0.87 6.46
N ILE A 21 -17.10 0.84 5.15
CA ILE A 21 -18.14 0.97 4.11
C ILE A 21 -18.84 -0.35 3.77
N GLY A 22 -18.45 -1.46 4.42
CA GLY A 22 -19.13 -2.76 4.32
C GLY A 22 -18.75 -3.62 3.11
N ILE A 23 -17.72 -3.25 2.34
CA ILE A 23 -17.19 -4.10 1.26
C ILE A 23 -16.45 -5.31 1.83
N LEU A 24 -15.67 -5.08 2.89
CA LEU A 24 -14.97 -6.13 3.63
C LEU A 24 -15.63 -6.36 4.99
N ARG A 25 -15.42 -7.57 5.54
CA ARG A 25 -15.88 -7.95 6.89
C ARG A 25 -14.79 -8.76 7.56
N GLY A 26 -14.54 -8.50 8.85
CA GLY A 26 -13.53 -9.21 9.64
C GLY A 26 -12.48 -8.30 10.25
N ASN A 27 -11.34 -8.87 10.64
CA ASN A 27 -10.25 -8.19 11.32
C ASN A 27 -9.17 -7.72 10.32
N VAL A 28 -8.79 -6.45 10.38
CA VAL A 28 -7.79 -5.84 9.47
C VAL A 28 -6.39 -6.43 9.63
N GLU A 29 -5.96 -6.81 10.84
CA GLU A 29 -4.64 -7.45 11.04
C GLU A 29 -4.54 -8.79 10.31
N GLU A 30 -5.60 -9.58 10.31
CA GLU A 30 -5.64 -10.85 9.57
C GLU A 30 -5.62 -10.60 8.05
N MET A 31 -6.30 -9.57 7.58
CA MET A 31 -6.28 -9.17 6.16
C MET A 31 -4.87 -8.73 5.72
N LEU A 32 -4.14 -8.01 6.57
CA LEU A 32 -2.76 -7.59 6.28
C LEU A 32 -1.80 -8.78 6.22
N LYS A 33 -1.95 -9.78 7.10
CA LYS A 33 -1.12 -11.01 7.09
C LYS A 33 -1.22 -11.80 5.79
N VAL A 34 -2.38 -11.75 5.13
CA VAL A 34 -2.62 -12.42 3.84
C VAL A 34 -2.47 -11.49 2.64
N HIS A 35 -1.90 -10.30 2.84
CA HIS A 35 -1.67 -9.30 1.79
C HIS A 35 -2.93 -8.86 1.04
N LEU A 36 -4.09 -8.81 1.71
CA LEU A 36 -5.36 -8.46 1.05
C LEU A 36 -5.37 -7.03 0.48
N GLY A 37 -4.58 -6.11 1.04
CA GLY A 37 -4.44 -4.74 0.52
C GLY A 37 -4.02 -4.70 -0.95
N ALA A 38 -3.17 -5.63 -1.39
CA ALA A 38 -2.69 -5.72 -2.76
C ALA A 38 -3.80 -6.07 -3.79
N VAL A 39 -4.92 -6.62 -3.34
CA VAL A 39 -6.10 -6.84 -4.21
C VAL A 39 -6.76 -5.51 -4.59
N PHE A 40 -6.71 -4.51 -3.71
CA PHE A 40 -7.35 -3.21 -3.89
C PHE A 40 -6.37 -2.11 -4.30
N MET A 41 -5.08 -2.28 -4.04
CA MET A 41 -3.99 -1.43 -4.53
C MET A 41 -2.86 -2.30 -5.11
N PRO A 42 -2.97 -2.73 -6.38
CA PRO A 42 -2.04 -3.70 -6.98
C PRO A 42 -0.69 -3.08 -7.42
N HIS A 43 -0.53 -1.77 -7.24
CA HIS A 43 0.67 -1.02 -7.61
C HIS A 43 1.43 -0.53 -6.37
N GLY A 44 2.68 -0.06 -6.57
CA GLY A 44 3.42 0.62 -5.51
C GLY A 44 2.71 1.91 -5.06
N LEU A 45 2.93 2.33 -3.82
CA LEU A 45 2.33 3.57 -3.31
C LEU A 45 2.75 4.81 -4.12
N GLY A 46 3.98 4.77 -4.64
CA GLY A 46 4.56 5.79 -5.50
C GLY A 46 6.05 5.52 -5.72
N HIS A 47 6.70 6.43 -6.42
CA HIS A 47 8.08 6.35 -6.84
C HIS A 47 8.72 7.74 -6.80
N LEU A 48 10.03 7.80 -7.03
CA LEU A 48 10.74 9.07 -7.21
C LEU A 48 10.25 9.76 -8.49
N LEU A 49 10.30 11.08 -8.50
CA LEU A 49 9.85 11.94 -9.61
C LEU A 49 10.85 13.08 -9.78
N GLY A 50 11.31 13.31 -11.01
CA GLY A 50 12.30 14.33 -11.34
C GLY A 50 12.32 14.63 -12.84
N ILE A 51 13.49 14.50 -13.49
CA ILE A 51 13.61 14.65 -14.95
C ILE A 51 12.83 13.51 -15.65
N ASP A 52 12.97 12.30 -15.13
CA ASP A 52 12.16 11.16 -15.53
C ASP A 52 10.90 11.08 -14.66
N VAL A 53 9.76 10.72 -15.27
CA VAL A 53 8.48 10.58 -14.55
C VAL A 53 8.57 9.52 -13.45
N HIS A 54 9.31 8.44 -13.70
CA HIS A 54 9.72 7.44 -12.72
C HIS A 54 11.25 7.56 -12.57
N ASP A 55 11.70 8.39 -11.63
CA ASP A 55 13.09 8.84 -11.55
C ASP A 55 14.06 7.77 -11.02
N VAL A 56 15.34 7.94 -11.32
CA VAL A 56 16.42 7.00 -10.98
C VAL A 56 16.72 6.95 -9.47
N GLY A 57 17.49 5.93 -9.04
CA GLY A 57 18.00 5.83 -7.66
C GLY A 57 17.03 5.25 -6.61
N GLY A 58 15.83 4.83 -7.01
CA GLY A 58 14.90 4.12 -6.13
C GLY A 58 15.37 2.72 -5.68
N TYR A 59 16.22 2.09 -6.49
CA TYR A 59 16.89 0.81 -6.23
C TYR A 59 18.35 0.92 -6.70
N PRO A 60 19.29 1.37 -5.84
CA PRO A 60 20.68 1.61 -6.23
C PRO A 60 21.57 0.36 -6.23
N GLU A 61 21.05 -0.77 -5.74
CA GLU A 61 21.71 -2.08 -5.67
C GLU A 61 21.11 -3.06 -6.67
#